data_AF-A0A851LSX3-F1
#
_entry.id   AF-A0A851LSX3-F1
#
_cell.length_a   1.000
_cell.length_b   1.000
_cell.length_c   1.000
_cell.angle_alpha   90.00
_cell.angle_beta   90.00
_cell.angle_gamma   90.00
#
_symmetry.space_group_name_H-M   'P 1'
#
loop_
_entity.id
_entity.type
_entity.pdbx_description
1 polymer ?
#
loop_
_entity_poly.entity_id
_entity_poly.type
_entity_poly.pdbx_seq_one_letter_code
_entity_poly.pdbx_strand_id
1 'polypeptide(L)'
;SMQGRITAQAFRFDQQFKPYQKDEFVMVYMEIFLFYLLKETWSETFLCIAGSKVTKIEATVVPCTQISMSFFDRLYSEGVVRETGDIVKCYDDYYDDILISDELRKVLLLEDSDHYDLFSQSDRKEFLFCLFKHLCIGGTLCQFEDIVGPYLETTKALYKDLV
;
A
#
# COMPACT_ATOMS: atom_id res chain seq x y z
N SER A 1 11.06 19.41 -16.38
CA SER A 1 10.20 20.13 -15.43
C SER A 1 8.79 19.57 -15.51
N MET A 2 8.18 19.21 -14.37
CA MET A 2 6.81 18.67 -14.28
C MET A 2 5.73 19.76 -14.24
N GLN A 3 6.12 21.03 -14.28
CA GLN A 3 5.20 22.17 -14.31
C GLN A 3 4.23 22.07 -15.50
N GLY A 4 2.93 22.04 -15.20
CA GLY A 4 1.85 21.98 -16.20
C GLY A 4 1.60 20.58 -16.78
N ARG A 5 2.32 19.54 -16.33
CA ARG A 5 2.11 18.14 -16.78
C ARG A 5 1.45 17.24 -15.74
N ILE A 6 1.33 17.72 -14.50
CA ILE A 6 0.60 17.05 -13.42
C ILE A 6 -0.68 17.83 -13.17
N THR A 7 -1.81 17.14 -13.28
CA THR A 7 -3.12 17.61 -12.82
C THR A 7 -3.47 16.85 -11.54
N ALA A 8 -3.87 17.57 -10.50
CA ALA A 8 -4.37 16.99 -9.25
C ALA A 8 -5.81 17.47 -9.05
N GLN A 9 -6.68 16.56 -8.62
CA GLN A 9 -8.08 16.86 -8.33
C GLN A 9 -8.35 16.49 -6.87
N ALA A 10 -8.97 17.43 -6.16
CA ALA A 10 -9.42 17.19 -4.80
C ALA A 10 -10.89 16.74 -4.85
N PHE A 11 -11.16 15.56 -4.29
CA PHE A 11 -12.50 15.07 -4.05
C PHE A 11 -12.77 15.09 -2.54
N ARG A 12 -13.98 15.49 -2.14
CA ARG A 12 -14.40 15.55 -0.74
C ARG A 12 -15.65 14.72 -0.53
N PHE A 13 -15.61 13.84 0.46
CA PHE A 13 -16.73 12.97 0.84
C PHE A 13 -17.07 13.19 2.32
N ASP A 14 -18.06 14.05 2.58
CA ASP A 14 -18.43 14.51 3.93
C ASP A 14 -19.55 13.68 4.60
N GLN A 15 -19.65 12.38 4.29
CA GLN A 15 -20.62 11.54 4.98
C GLN A 15 -20.13 11.12 6.37
N GLN A 16 -21.07 11.01 7.32
CA GLN A 16 -20.74 10.54 8.65
C GLN A 16 -20.41 9.04 8.61
N PHE A 17 -19.20 8.67 9.05
CA PHE A 17 -18.81 7.28 9.14
C PHE A 17 -19.37 6.62 10.41
N LYS A 18 -20.01 5.46 10.25
CA LYS A 18 -20.45 4.60 11.35
C LYS A 18 -19.92 3.18 11.12
N PRO A 19 -19.17 2.58 12.07
CA PRO A 19 -18.48 1.30 11.84
C PRO A 19 -19.40 0.16 11.39
N TYR A 20 -20.65 0.12 11.89
CA TYR A 20 -21.63 -0.90 11.54
C TYR A 20 -22.27 -0.71 10.15
N GLN A 21 -22.08 0.45 9.51
CA GLN A 21 -22.48 0.75 8.12
C GLN A 21 -21.26 0.84 7.19
N LYS A 22 -20.11 0.28 7.57
CA LYS A 22 -18.86 0.39 6.79
C LYS A 22 -19.05 0.01 5.32
N ASP A 23 -19.77 -1.09 5.02
CA ASP A 23 -19.90 -1.56 3.64
C ASP A 23 -20.80 -0.62 2.83
N GLU A 24 -21.88 -0.11 3.42
CA GLU A 24 -22.75 0.91 2.82
C GLU A 24 -21.98 2.22 2.57
N PHE A 25 -21.17 2.66 3.53
CA PHE A 25 -20.34 3.85 3.40
C PHE A 25 -19.36 3.74 2.23
N VAL A 26 -18.65 2.61 2.11
CA VAL A 26 -17.69 2.41 1.01
C VAL A 26 -18.42 2.22 -0.32
N MET A 27 -19.60 1.57 -0.35
CA MET A 27 -20.43 1.50 -1.56
C MET A 27 -20.74 2.89 -2.10
N VAL A 28 -21.26 3.78 -1.26
CA VAL A 28 -21.62 5.14 -1.65
C VAL A 28 -20.38 5.94 -2.07
N TYR A 29 -19.26 5.78 -1.35
CA TYR A 29 -18.00 6.38 -1.74
C TYR A 29 -17.57 5.94 -3.15
N MET A 30 -17.60 4.64 -3.44
CA MET A 30 -17.20 4.10 -4.74
C MET A 30 -18.12 4.54 -5.86
N GLU A 31 -19.44 4.57 -5.66
CA GLU A 31 -20.39 5.06 -6.67
C GLU A 31 -20.11 6.52 -7.03
N ILE A 32 -19.84 7.38 -6.03
CA ILE A 32 -19.51 8.78 -6.26
C ILE A 32 -18.11 8.93 -6.87
N PHE A 33 -17.11 8.22 -6.35
CA PHE A 33 -15.74 8.26 -6.86
C PHE A 33 -15.70 7.86 -8.34
N LEU A 34 -16.37 6.77 -8.71
CA LEU A 34 -16.52 6.35 -10.10
C LEU A 34 -17.18 7.44 -10.94
N PHE A 35 -18.28 8.03 -10.47
CA PHE A 35 -18.94 9.12 -11.20
C PHE A 35 -18.01 10.32 -11.49
N TYR A 36 -17.18 10.73 -10.51
CA TYR A 36 -16.21 11.81 -10.71
C TYR A 36 -15.07 11.40 -11.64
N LEU A 37 -14.50 10.22 -11.46
CA LEU A 37 -13.41 9.70 -12.27
C LEU A 37 -13.80 9.58 -13.76
N LEU A 38 -15.02 9.12 -14.02
CA LEU A 38 -15.59 8.92 -15.36
C LEU A 38 -15.91 10.23 -16.10
N LYS A 39 -16.14 11.34 -15.39
CA LYS A 39 -16.38 12.64 -16.04
C LYS A 39 -15.15 13.24 -16.71
N GLU A 40 -13.96 12.79 -16.31
CA GLU A 40 -12.69 13.50 -16.58
C GLU A 40 -11.74 12.71 -17.48
N THR A 41 -11.98 11.41 -17.75
CA THR A 41 -11.03 10.58 -18.52
C THR A 41 -11.68 9.77 -19.65
N TRP A 42 -11.22 10.03 -20.88
CA TRP A 42 -11.55 9.26 -22.08
C TRP A 42 -10.46 8.20 -22.33
N SER A 43 -10.48 7.10 -21.56
CA SER A 43 -9.70 5.91 -21.93
C SER A 43 -10.62 4.71 -22.11
N GLU A 44 -10.22 3.78 -22.98
CA GLU A 44 -11.00 2.58 -23.29
C GLU A 44 -11.27 1.71 -22.05
N THR A 45 -10.32 1.65 -21.10
CA THR A 45 -10.49 0.95 -19.81
C THR A 45 -11.58 1.58 -18.94
N PHE A 46 -11.74 2.91 -18.98
CA PHE A 46 -12.74 3.64 -18.19
C PHE A 46 -14.15 3.54 -18.78
N LEU A 47 -14.30 3.36 -20.10
CA LEU A 47 -15.60 3.12 -20.73
C LEU A 47 -16.26 1.83 -20.21
N CYS A 48 -15.47 0.79 -19.93
CA CYS A 48 -15.97 -0.45 -19.32
C CYS A 48 -16.49 -0.23 -17.89
N ILE A 49 -15.87 0.66 -17.12
CA ILE A 49 -16.27 0.99 -15.75
C ILE A 49 -17.52 1.87 -15.74
N ALA A 50 -17.69 2.75 -16.75
CA ALA A 50 -18.82 3.69 -16.85
C ALA A 50 -20.21 3.04 -16.88
N GLY A 51 -20.31 1.82 -17.41
CA GLY A 51 -21.53 1.02 -17.44
C GLY A 51 -21.63 -0.03 -16.33
N SER A 52 -20.59 -0.18 -15.51
CA SER A 52 -20.49 -1.24 -14.50
C SER A 52 -21.07 -0.77 -13.18
N LYS A 53 -22.12 -1.43 -12.70
CA LYS A 53 -22.60 -1.24 -11.33
C LYS A 53 -21.67 -2.01 -10.38
N VAL A 54 -21.21 -1.37 -9.30
CA VAL A 54 -20.51 -2.05 -8.23
C VAL A 54 -21.44 -3.13 -7.66
N THR A 55 -21.07 -4.41 -7.82
CA THR A 55 -21.92 -5.55 -7.45
C THR A 55 -21.67 -6.02 -6.02
N LYS A 56 -20.44 -5.84 -5.52
CA LYS A 56 -20.03 -6.22 -4.16
C LYS A 56 -18.96 -5.26 -3.68
N ILE A 57 -19.04 -4.87 -2.41
CA ILE A 57 -17.93 -4.28 -1.68
C ILE A 57 -17.75 -5.02 -0.36
N GLU A 58 -16.53 -5.07 0.11
CA GLU A 58 -16.20 -5.68 1.38
C GLU A 58 -15.19 -4.79 2.09
N ALA A 59 -15.58 -4.21 3.22
CA ALA A 59 -14.67 -3.47 4.08
C ALA A 59 -14.18 -4.40 5.19
N THR A 60 -12.87 -4.51 5.37
CA THR A 60 -12.27 -5.26 6.47
C THR A 60 -11.74 -4.29 7.53
N VAL A 61 -11.84 -4.68 8.80
CA VAL A 61 -11.23 -3.90 9.87
C VAL A 61 -9.75 -4.22 9.88
N VAL A 62 -8.92 -3.20 9.78
CA VAL A 62 -7.46 -3.32 9.87
C VAL A 62 -7.04 -3.02 11.31
N PRO A 63 -6.40 -3.95 12.02
CA PRO A 63 -5.87 -3.71 13.37
C PRO A 63 -4.83 -2.59 13.39
N CYS A 64 -4.88 -1.73 14.41
CA CYS A 64 -3.89 -0.68 14.67
C CYS A 64 -3.25 -0.88 16.06
N THR A 65 -2.86 -2.11 16.37
CA THR A 65 -2.29 -2.45 17.69
C THR A 65 -0.78 -2.26 17.72
N GLN A 66 -0.10 -2.42 16.59
CA GLN A 66 1.33 -2.14 16.45
C GLN A 66 1.57 -0.65 16.20
N ILE A 67 2.12 0.03 17.22
CA ILE A 67 2.35 1.48 17.21
C ILE A 67 3.83 1.87 17.16
N SER A 68 4.74 0.91 17.35
CA SER A 68 6.18 1.17 17.44
C SER A 68 6.89 0.80 16.16
N MET A 69 7.79 1.67 15.68
CA MET A 69 8.66 1.38 14.55
C MET A 69 9.67 0.26 14.84
N SER A 70 9.94 -0.05 16.12
CA SER A 70 10.75 -1.21 16.52
C SER A 70 10.20 -2.54 16.00
N PHE A 71 8.93 -2.55 15.59
CA PHE A 71 8.32 -3.66 14.88
C PHE A 71 9.13 -4.13 13.65
N PHE A 72 9.82 -3.21 12.96
CA PHE A 72 10.64 -3.48 11.79
C PHE A 72 12.11 -3.78 12.10
N ASP A 73 12.57 -3.72 13.35
CA ASP A 73 13.96 -4.00 13.73
C ASP A 73 14.38 -5.44 13.36
N ARG A 74 13.40 -6.34 13.26
CA ARG A 74 13.58 -7.71 12.80
C ARG A 74 14.14 -7.82 11.37
N LEU A 75 13.93 -6.81 10.52
CA LEU A 75 14.53 -6.75 9.17
C LEU A 75 16.06 -6.69 9.22
N TYR A 76 16.62 -6.02 10.24
CA TYR A 76 18.06 -5.96 10.45
C TYR A 76 18.56 -7.27 11.09
N SER A 77 17.80 -7.80 12.04
CA SER A 77 18.21 -8.98 12.82
C SER A 77 18.32 -10.25 11.96
N GLU A 78 17.44 -10.41 10.96
CA GLU A 78 17.43 -11.55 10.05
C GLU A 78 18.18 -11.28 8.73
N GLY A 79 18.94 -10.19 8.63
CA GLY A 79 19.81 -9.94 7.47
C GLY A 79 19.09 -9.56 6.18
N VAL A 80 17.81 -9.19 6.22
CA VAL A 80 17.09 -8.59 5.08
C VAL A 80 17.65 -7.20 4.75
N VAL A 81 18.10 -6.49 5.80
CA VAL A 81 18.74 -5.18 5.73
C VAL A 81 20.08 -5.24 6.45
N ARG A 82 21.11 -4.63 5.88
CA ARG A 82 22.44 -4.51 6.50
C ARG A 82 22.42 -3.50 7.65
N GLU A 83 23.42 -3.54 8.53
CA GLU A 83 23.58 -2.55 9.61
C GLU A 83 23.65 -1.10 9.09
N THR A 84 24.10 -0.90 7.84
CA THR A 84 24.14 0.39 7.15
C THR A 84 22.76 0.89 6.69
N GLY A 85 21.73 0.04 6.73
CA GLY A 85 20.41 0.32 6.19
C GLY A 85 20.22 -0.12 4.73
N ASP A 86 21.27 -0.62 4.08
CA ASP A 86 21.19 -1.12 2.70
C ASP A 86 20.34 -2.40 2.65
N ILE A 87 19.38 -2.43 1.73
CA ILE A 87 18.52 -3.59 1.51
C ILE A 87 19.32 -4.64 0.74
N VAL A 88 19.30 -5.89 1.21
CA VAL A 88 20.03 -6.99 0.56
C VAL A 88 19.40 -7.32 -0.79
N LYS A 89 20.20 -7.21 -1.85
CA LYS A 89 19.79 -7.53 -3.22
C LYS A 89 19.71 -9.04 -3.46
N CYS A 90 18.84 -9.42 -4.38
CA CYS A 90 18.71 -10.80 -4.85
C CYS A 90 18.70 -10.85 -6.38
N TYR A 91 18.59 -12.06 -6.94
CA TYR A 91 18.33 -12.21 -8.37
C TYR A 91 16.94 -11.67 -8.72
N ASP A 92 16.85 -11.03 -9.88
CA ASP A 92 15.61 -10.49 -10.39
C ASP A 92 14.61 -11.62 -10.65
N ASP A 93 13.42 -11.46 -10.09
CA ASP A 93 12.27 -12.32 -10.28
C ASP A 93 11.00 -11.46 -10.43
N TYR A 94 9.88 -12.06 -10.83
CA TYR A 94 8.61 -11.36 -11.00
C TYR A 94 7.49 -12.05 -10.25
N TYR A 95 6.70 -11.25 -9.54
CA TYR A 95 5.47 -11.69 -8.87
C TYR A 95 4.33 -10.74 -9.25
N ASP A 96 3.30 -11.24 -9.92
CA ASP A 96 2.16 -10.44 -10.41
C ASP A 96 2.61 -9.15 -11.13
N ASP A 97 3.54 -9.29 -12.09
CA ASP A 97 4.15 -8.18 -12.86
C ASP A 97 4.99 -7.18 -12.04
N ILE A 98 5.23 -7.45 -10.75
CA ILE A 98 6.11 -6.66 -9.88
C ILE A 98 7.51 -7.27 -9.91
N LEU A 99 8.51 -6.45 -10.26
CA LEU A 99 9.92 -6.82 -10.18
C LEU A 99 10.37 -6.97 -8.72
N ILE A 100 10.86 -8.15 -8.39
CA ILE A 100 11.51 -8.48 -7.11
C ILE A 100 13.01 -8.57 -7.35
N SER A 101 13.76 -7.61 -6.80
CA SER A 101 15.22 -7.50 -6.94
C SER A 101 15.95 -7.38 -5.60
N ASP A 102 15.21 -7.53 -4.50
CA ASP A 102 15.75 -7.51 -3.15
C ASP A 102 14.96 -8.39 -2.17
N GLU A 103 15.61 -8.73 -1.06
CA GLU A 103 15.06 -9.59 -0.01
C GLU A 103 13.88 -8.93 0.71
N LEU A 104 13.80 -7.59 0.75
CA LEU A 104 12.68 -6.89 1.37
C LEU A 104 11.38 -7.15 0.60
N ARG A 105 11.39 -7.06 -0.74
CA ARG A 105 10.22 -7.39 -1.56
C ARG A 105 9.82 -8.85 -1.45
N LYS A 106 10.79 -9.77 -1.34
CA LYS A 106 10.50 -11.19 -1.06
C LYS A 106 9.72 -11.36 0.25
N VAL A 107 10.20 -10.78 1.34
CA VAL A 107 9.51 -10.81 2.65
C VAL A 107 8.08 -10.29 2.53
N LEU A 108 7.87 -9.21 1.77
CA LEU A 108 6.56 -8.56 1.68
C LEU A 108 5.56 -9.27 0.76
N LEU A 109 6.03 -10.00 -0.26
CA LEU A 109 5.21 -10.55 -1.34
C LEU A 109 5.20 -12.08 -1.41
N LEU A 110 6.35 -12.73 -1.25
CA LEU A 110 6.51 -14.16 -1.56
C LEU A 110 6.30 -15.02 -0.32
N GLU A 111 5.18 -15.75 -0.29
CA GLU A 111 4.83 -16.69 0.79
C GLU A 111 5.85 -17.81 0.97
N ASP A 112 6.49 -18.22 -0.12
CA ASP A 112 7.49 -19.28 -0.13
C ASP A 112 8.93 -18.77 0.12
N SER A 113 9.11 -17.49 0.48
CA SER A 113 10.44 -16.96 0.79
C SER A 113 10.93 -17.40 2.17
N ASP A 114 12.24 -17.63 2.30
CA ASP A 114 12.89 -18.05 3.55
C ASP A 114 12.58 -17.10 4.73
N HIS A 115 12.32 -15.82 4.43
CA HIS A 115 12.04 -14.78 5.41
C HIS A 115 10.55 -14.37 5.47
N TYR A 116 9.62 -15.09 4.85
CA TYR A 116 8.20 -14.75 4.91
C TYR A 116 7.67 -14.79 6.36
N ASP A 117 8.07 -15.79 7.14
CA ASP A 117 7.60 -15.93 8.52
C ASP A 117 8.23 -14.93 9.50
N LEU A 118 9.09 -14.02 9.02
CA LEU A 118 9.60 -12.89 9.79
C LEU A 118 8.46 -12.04 10.40
N PHE A 119 7.35 -11.94 9.68
CA PHE A 119 6.12 -11.31 10.16
C PHE A 119 5.01 -12.35 10.17
N SER A 120 4.41 -12.56 11.34
CA SER A 120 3.29 -13.48 11.51
C SER A 120 2.07 -13.06 10.69
N GLN A 121 1.12 -13.97 10.50
CA GLN A 121 -0.13 -13.65 9.79
C GLN A 121 -0.97 -12.56 10.47
N SER A 122 -0.83 -12.38 11.79
CA SER A 122 -1.41 -11.24 12.50
C SER A 122 -0.63 -9.95 12.24
N ASP A 123 0.71 -10.00 12.29
CA ASP A 123 1.58 -8.86 12.01
C ASP A 123 1.33 -8.29 10.62
N ARG A 124 1.17 -9.17 9.62
CA ARG A 124 0.90 -8.80 8.22
C ARG A 124 -0.44 -8.09 8.02
N LYS A 125 -1.38 -8.21 8.96
CA LYS A 125 -2.69 -7.53 8.93
C LYS A 125 -2.67 -6.18 9.64
N GLU A 126 -1.63 -5.87 10.42
CA GLU A 126 -1.53 -4.60 11.13
C GLU A 126 -1.43 -3.44 10.15
N PHE A 127 -2.07 -2.33 10.49
CA PHE A 127 -2.12 -1.13 9.66
C PHE A 127 -0.71 -0.60 9.40
N LEU A 128 0.14 -0.60 10.42
CA LEU A 128 1.55 -0.21 10.30
C LEU A 128 2.29 -1.04 9.26
N PHE A 129 2.09 -2.37 9.24
CA PHE A 129 2.70 -3.25 8.25
C PHE A 129 2.14 -3.00 6.85
N CYS A 130 0.82 -2.89 6.71
CA CYS A 130 0.17 -2.64 5.43
C CYS A 130 0.65 -1.34 4.77
N LEU A 131 0.85 -0.29 5.59
CA LEU A 131 1.34 1.01 5.15
C LEU A 131 2.78 0.92 4.64
N PHE A 132 3.66 0.30 5.43
CA PHE A 132 5.06 0.06 5.05
C PHE A 132 5.14 -0.76 3.76
N LYS A 133 4.37 -1.86 3.68
CA LYS A 133 4.29 -2.71 2.48
C LYS A 133 3.90 -1.91 1.24
N HIS A 134 2.89 -1.04 1.33
CA HIS A 134 2.48 -0.19 0.21
C HIS A 134 3.59 0.76 -0.26
N LEU A 135 4.36 1.33 0.67
CA LEU A 135 5.46 2.22 0.33
C LEU A 135 6.62 1.47 -0.34
N CYS A 136 6.97 0.27 0.15
CA CYS A 136 8.09 -0.51 -0.40
C CYS A 136 7.80 -1.14 -1.77
N ILE A 137 6.57 -1.59 -1.99
CA ILE A 137 6.14 -2.13 -3.29
C ILE A 137 5.86 -0.97 -4.26
N GLY A 138 5.30 0.13 -3.75
CA GLY A 138 4.89 1.27 -4.53
C GLY A 138 3.67 0.98 -5.40
N GLY A 139 3.53 1.77 -6.46
CA GLY A 139 2.52 1.58 -7.51
C GLY A 139 3.15 1.74 -8.89
N THR A 140 2.36 2.07 -9.89
CA THR A 140 2.77 2.16 -11.31
C THR A 140 3.96 3.10 -11.57
N LEU A 141 4.24 4.03 -10.66
CA LEU A 141 5.35 4.99 -10.78
C LEU A 141 6.64 4.54 -10.08
N CYS A 142 6.74 3.28 -9.62
CA CYS A 142 7.93 2.61 -9.04
C CYS A 142 8.76 3.49 -8.09
N GLN A 143 8.54 3.38 -6.78
CA GLN A 143 9.32 4.09 -5.75
C GLN A 143 10.30 3.16 -5.06
N PHE A 144 11.24 2.62 -5.84
CA PHE A 144 12.25 1.70 -5.31
C PHE A 144 13.42 2.47 -4.69
N GLU A 145 13.74 2.14 -3.45
CA GLU A 145 14.90 2.63 -2.72
C GLU A 145 15.85 1.47 -2.47
N ASP A 146 17.15 1.76 -2.43
CA ASP A 146 18.19 0.79 -2.08
C ASP A 146 18.43 0.72 -0.57
N ILE A 147 17.92 1.70 0.19
CA ILE A 147 18.11 1.85 1.64
C ILE A 147 16.73 1.82 2.30
N VAL A 148 16.59 1.16 3.44
CA VAL A 148 15.28 1.00 4.12
C VAL A 148 14.82 2.26 4.86
N GLY A 149 15.77 3.13 5.25
CA GLY A 149 15.52 4.32 6.07
C GLY A 149 14.40 5.23 5.55
N PRO A 150 14.42 5.65 4.26
CA PRO A 150 13.34 6.46 3.67
C PRO A 150 11.95 5.83 3.80
N TYR A 151 11.83 4.50 3.65
CA TYR A 151 10.56 3.80 3.85
C TYR A 151 10.09 3.85 5.30
N LEU A 152 10.99 3.61 6.26
CA LEU A 152 10.67 3.65 7.69
C LEU A 152 10.23 5.04 8.13
N GLU A 153 10.97 6.09 7.77
CA GLU A 153 10.62 7.46 8.15
C GLU A 153 9.32 7.93 7.49
N THR A 154 9.09 7.58 6.23
CA THR A 154 7.85 7.90 5.52
C THR A 154 6.66 7.16 6.14
N THR A 155 6.82 5.88 6.45
CA THR A 155 5.79 5.07 7.15
C THR A 155 5.44 5.69 8.49
N LYS A 156 6.44 6.06 9.28
CA LYS A 156 6.27 6.68 10.60
C LYS A 156 5.55 8.02 10.52
N ALA A 157 5.93 8.87 9.57
CA ALA A 157 5.28 10.16 9.36
C ALA A 157 3.81 9.97 8.99
N LEU A 158 3.54 9.12 7.99
CA LEU A 158 2.18 8.87 7.50
C LEU A 158 1.30 8.16 8.54
N TYR A 159 1.85 7.22 9.31
CA TYR A 159 1.11 6.56 10.37
C TYR A 159 0.64 7.55 11.45
N LYS A 160 1.50 8.49 11.86
CA LYS A 160 1.16 9.53 12.84
C LYS A 160 0.11 10.52 12.36
N ASP A 161 0.03 10.75 11.06
CA ASP A 161 -0.97 11.65 10.49
C ASP A 161 -2.36 10.97 10.39
N LEU A 162 -2.39 9.64 10.31
CA LEU A 162 -3.60 8.85 10.12
C LEU A 162 -4.19 8.26 11.43
N VAL A 163 -3.37 8.09 12.48
CA VAL A 163 -3.73 7.49 13.78
C VAL A 163 -3.35 8.42 14.92
#